data_AF-A0A1I5B9K7-F1
#
_entry.id   AF-A0A1I5B9K7-F1
#
_cell.length_a   1.000
_cell.length_b   1.000
_cell.length_c   1.000
_cell.angle_alpha   90.00
_cell.angle_beta   90.00
_cell.angle_gamma   90.00
#
_symmetry.space_group_name_H-M   'P 1'
#
loop_
_entity.id
_entity.type
_entity.pdbx_description
1 polymer ?
#
loop_
_entity_poly.entity_id
_entity_poly.type
_entity_poly.pdbx_seq_one_letter_code
_entity_poly.pdbx_strand_id
1 'polypeptide(L)'
;MSLIFETPTLLGQLHRQVEELQQIARHQFLNVPDELLLRQPAPGKWSVAQCLDHLNAYARFYVPAIENAIQGKLSGSLPPNPSPTFKSGWLGNYFTNMMLPKADGLPGMKMQAPKAYRPLADLDARKVVNEFIEWQEKINVLLDRAKLVNLQQIKISTTLGSWLKFSLGDTFRFVIAHEQRHMAQALRAKS
;
A
#
# COMPACT_ATOMS: atom_id res chain seq x y z
N MET A 1 22.05 -1.98 4.43
CA MET A 1 22.62 -1.93 3.07
C MET A 1 21.51 -1.59 2.08
N SER A 2 21.81 -0.83 1.03
CA SER A 2 20.87 -0.61 -0.09
C SER A 2 20.71 -1.88 -0.90
N LEU A 3 19.48 -2.25 -1.22
CA LEU A 3 19.16 -3.38 -2.08
C LEU A 3 19.10 -2.91 -3.54
N ILE A 4 19.52 -3.77 -4.46
CA ILE A 4 19.39 -3.56 -5.90
C ILE A 4 18.43 -4.63 -6.42
N PHE A 5 17.48 -4.20 -7.23
CA PHE A 5 16.48 -5.05 -7.84
C PHE A 5 16.57 -4.94 -9.37
N GLU A 6 16.32 -6.04 -10.06
CA GLU A 6 15.91 -5.99 -11.47
C GLU A 6 14.51 -5.36 -11.53
N THR A 7 14.37 -4.22 -12.21
CA THR A 7 13.14 -3.43 -12.26
C THR A 7 11.93 -4.24 -12.75
N PRO A 8 12.02 -5.01 -13.87
CA PRO A 8 10.88 -5.80 -14.34
C PRO A 8 10.45 -6.87 -13.32
N THR A 9 11.43 -7.53 -12.68
CA THR A 9 11.18 -8.54 -11.65
C THR A 9 10.49 -7.95 -10.44
N LEU A 10 10.97 -6.80 -9.95
CA LEU A 10 10.36 -6.09 -8.83
C LEU A 10 8.92 -5.68 -9.15
N LEU A 11 8.68 -5.03 -10.29
CA LEU A 11 7.33 -4.59 -10.66
C LEU A 11 6.39 -5.80 -10.82
N GLY A 12 6.85 -6.90 -11.42
CA GLY A 12 6.07 -8.13 -11.52
C GLY A 12 5.75 -8.78 -10.17
N GLN A 13 6.67 -8.71 -9.20
CA GLN A 13 6.41 -9.15 -7.83
C GLN A 13 5.36 -8.28 -7.15
N LEU A 14 5.48 -6.95 -7.27
CA LEU A 14 4.53 -6.01 -6.68
C LEU A 14 3.12 -6.15 -7.28
N HIS A 15 3.00 -6.38 -8.59
CA HIS A 15 1.72 -6.67 -9.24
C HIS A 15 1.04 -7.89 -8.61
N ARG A 16 1.76 -9.01 -8.48
CA ARG A 16 1.21 -10.22 -7.87
C ARG A 16 0.73 -9.98 -6.44
N GLN A 17 1.48 -9.20 -5.66
CA GLN A 17 1.09 -8.86 -4.29
C GLN A 17 -0.20 -8.03 -4.24
N VAL A 18 -0.36 -7.06 -5.15
CA VAL A 18 -1.58 -6.24 -5.24
C VAL A 18 -2.77 -7.09 -5.71
N GLU A 19 -2.56 -7.97 -6.69
CA GLU A 19 -3.58 -8.93 -7.14
C GLU A 19 -4.02 -9.86 -6.00
N GLU A 20 -3.07 -10.42 -5.24
CA GLU A 20 -3.35 -11.24 -4.05
C GLU A 20 -4.21 -10.48 -3.03
N LEU A 21 -3.85 -9.24 -2.70
CA LEU A 21 -4.61 -8.38 -1.78
C LEU A 21 -6.03 -8.12 -2.28
N GLN A 22 -6.17 -7.84 -3.57
CA GLN A 22 -7.46 -7.62 -4.21
C GLN A 22 -8.34 -8.88 -4.16
N GLN A 23 -7.77 -10.05 -4.49
CA GLN A 23 -8.50 -11.32 -4.45
C GLN A 23 -8.90 -11.69 -3.02
N ILE A 24 -8.04 -11.47 -2.03
CA ILE A 24 -8.40 -11.66 -0.62
C ILE A 24 -9.60 -10.80 -0.27
N ALA A 25 -9.61 -9.50 -0.62
CA ALA A 25 -10.74 -8.64 -0.30
C ALA A 25 -12.05 -9.10 -0.98
N ARG A 26 -11.97 -9.47 -2.27
CA ARG A 26 -13.11 -9.97 -3.04
C ARG A 26 -13.68 -11.26 -2.46
N HIS A 27 -12.83 -12.23 -2.12
CA HIS A 27 -13.29 -13.54 -1.65
C HIS A 27 -13.64 -13.55 -0.17
N GLN A 28 -12.93 -12.78 0.65
CA GLN A 28 -13.07 -12.85 2.11
C GLN A 28 -14.03 -11.82 2.68
N PHE A 29 -14.29 -10.70 2.00
CA PHE A 29 -15.06 -9.60 2.60
C PHE A 29 -16.28 -9.18 1.78
N LEU A 30 -16.25 -9.32 0.45
CA LEU A 30 -17.30 -8.79 -0.43
C LEU A 30 -18.69 -9.40 -0.22
N ASN A 31 -18.82 -10.60 0.33
CA ASN A 31 -20.12 -11.24 0.59
C ASN A 31 -20.36 -11.53 2.07
N VAL A 32 -19.57 -10.90 2.94
CA VAL A 32 -19.72 -11.03 4.39
C VAL A 32 -20.73 -9.98 4.89
N PRO A 33 -21.67 -10.34 5.80
CA PRO A 33 -22.56 -9.38 6.44
C PRO A 33 -21.81 -8.23 7.12
N ASP A 34 -22.33 -7.02 6.98
CA ASP A 34 -21.68 -5.79 7.48
C ASP A 34 -21.41 -5.86 8.99
N GLU A 35 -22.31 -6.47 9.78
CA GLU A 35 -22.13 -6.68 11.21
C GLU A 35 -20.82 -7.40 11.54
N LEU A 36 -20.47 -8.44 10.76
CA LEU A 36 -19.22 -9.18 10.97
C LEU A 36 -17.99 -8.38 10.54
N LEU A 37 -18.12 -7.55 9.50
CA LEU A 37 -17.04 -6.68 9.03
C LEU A 37 -16.77 -5.53 10.01
N LEU A 38 -17.81 -5.06 10.71
CA LEU A 38 -17.75 -3.95 11.66
C LEU A 38 -17.39 -4.42 13.08
N ARG A 39 -17.60 -5.70 13.41
CA ARG A 39 -17.30 -6.27 14.72
C ARG A 39 -15.82 -6.17 15.06
N GLN A 40 -15.53 -5.54 16.20
CA GLN A 40 -14.18 -5.54 16.77
C GLN A 40 -13.92 -6.87 17.50
N PRO A 41 -12.73 -7.47 17.36
CA PRO A 41 -12.41 -8.74 18.01
C PRO A 41 -12.15 -8.60 19.52
N ALA A 42 -11.77 -7.40 19.97
CA ALA A 42 -11.58 -7.06 21.38
C ALA A 42 -11.57 -5.53 21.56
N PRO A 43 -11.78 -5.00 22.79
CA PRO A 43 -11.70 -3.57 23.06
C PRO A 43 -10.37 -2.95 22.57
N GLY A 44 -10.48 -1.88 21.79
CA GLY A 44 -9.31 -1.17 21.23
C GLY A 44 -8.61 -1.89 20.07
N LYS A 45 -9.16 -2.99 19.56
CA LYS A 45 -8.71 -3.64 18.32
C LYS A 45 -9.60 -3.22 17.15
N TRP A 46 -8.99 -3.13 15.97
CA TRP A 46 -9.73 -2.77 14.75
C TRP A 46 -10.49 -3.97 14.20
N SER A 47 -11.72 -3.70 13.75
CA SER A 47 -12.49 -4.60 12.90
C SER A 47 -11.90 -4.72 11.49
N VAL A 48 -12.48 -5.58 10.65
CA VAL A 48 -12.10 -5.70 9.23
C VAL A 48 -12.28 -4.37 8.52
N ALA A 49 -13.46 -3.76 8.65
CA ALA A 49 -13.78 -2.48 8.03
C ALA A 49 -12.81 -1.38 8.49
N GLN A 50 -12.47 -1.34 9.78
CA GLN A 50 -11.51 -0.37 10.31
C GLN A 50 -10.08 -0.57 9.78
N CYS A 51 -9.66 -1.82 9.54
CA CYS A 51 -8.37 -2.09 8.89
C CYS A 51 -8.35 -1.61 7.43
N LEU A 52 -9.44 -1.85 6.69
CA LEU A 52 -9.53 -1.43 5.29
C LEU A 52 -9.70 0.09 5.14
N ASP A 53 -10.49 0.75 5.99
CA ASP A 53 -10.62 2.22 5.96
C ASP A 53 -9.28 2.92 6.24
N HIS A 54 -8.47 2.36 7.14
CA HIS A 54 -7.10 2.83 7.35
C HIS A 54 -6.27 2.75 6.06
N LEU A 55 -6.35 1.64 5.32
CA LEU A 55 -5.65 1.47 4.05
C LEU A 55 -6.19 2.43 2.99
N ASN A 56 -7.51 2.62 2.90
CA ASN A 56 -8.12 3.57 1.99
C ASN A 56 -7.66 5.01 2.29
N ALA A 57 -7.52 5.38 3.56
CA ALA A 57 -6.99 6.69 3.95
C ALA A 57 -5.54 6.91 3.46
N TYR A 58 -4.71 5.87 3.47
CA TYR A 58 -3.37 5.92 2.88
C TYR A 58 -3.43 5.99 1.35
N ALA A 59 -4.28 5.19 0.71
CA ALA A 59 -4.44 5.17 -0.74
C ALA A 59 -4.90 6.53 -1.29
N ARG A 60 -5.84 7.20 -0.61
CA ARG A 60 -6.30 8.56 -0.91
C ARG A 60 -5.16 9.59 -0.97
N PHE A 61 -4.07 9.36 -0.25
CA PHE A 61 -2.85 10.18 -0.34
C PHE A 61 -1.87 9.66 -1.40
N TYR A 62 -1.49 8.39 -1.31
CA TYR A 62 -0.38 7.84 -2.11
C TYR A 62 -0.72 7.66 -3.58
N VAL A 63 -1.92 7.19 -3.91
CA VAL A 63 -2.31 6.91 -5.30
C VAL A 63 -2.29 8.19 -6.14
N PRO A 64 -2.94 9.31 -5.74
CA PRO A 64 -2.83 10.57 -6.48
C PRO A 64 -1.40 11.12 -6.52
N ALA A 65 -0.62 10.99 -5.43
CA ALA A 65 0.75 11.47 -5.40
C ALA A 65 1.66 10.72 -6.39
N ILE A 66 1.51 9.39 -6.46
CA ILE A 66 2.23 8.53 -7.41
C ILE A 66 1.80 8.84 -8.83
N GLU A 67 0.49 8.92 -9.08
CA GLU A 67 -0.06 9.21 -10.41
C GLU A 67 0.47 10.54 -10.95
N ASN A 68 0.36 11.62 -10.16
CA ASN A 68 0.85 12.94 -10.56
C ASN A 68 2.35 12.94 -10.83
N ALA A 69 3.13 12.20 -10.03
CA ALA A 69 4.58 12.15 -10.20
C ALA A 69 5.01 11.35 -11.44
N ILE A 70 4.33 10.24 -11.74
CA ILE A 70 4.53 9.49 -13.00
C ILE A 70 4.11 10.35 -14.19
N GLN A 71 2.93 10.95 -14.13
CA GLN A 71 2.41 11.79 -15.21
C GLN A 71 3.35 12.96 -15.50
N GLY A 72 3.81 13.67 -14.47
CA GLY A 72 4.76 14.78 -14.63
C GLY A 72 6.10 14.38 -15.23
N LYS A 73 6.53 13.12 -15.09
CA LYS A 73 7.70 12.59 -15.80
C LYS A 73 7.41 12.20 -17.24
N LEU A 74 6.23 11.66 -17.53
CA LEU A 74 5.84 11.24 -18.88
C LEU A 74 5.51 12.43 -19.79
N SER A 75 4.95 13.51 -19.24
CA SER A 75 4.61 14.72 -19.99
C SER A 75 5.68 15.82 -19.91
N GLY A 76 6.85 15.52 -19.35
CA GLY A 76 7.94 16.48 -19.18
C GLY A 76 8.64 16.80 -20.51
N SER A 77 9.46 17.85 -20.51
CA SER A 77 10.27 18.24 -21.67
C SER A 77 11.41 17.27 -21.99
N LEU A 78 11.81 16.44 -21.02
CA LEU A 78 12.81 15.40 -21.20
C LEU A 78 12.12 14.05 -21.42
N PRO A 79 12.63 13.21 -22.35
CA PRO A 79 12.07 11.89 -22.58
C PRO A 79 12.18 11.02 -21.31
N PRO A 80 11.20 10.14 -21.06
CA PRO A 80 11.31 9.17 -19.98
C PRO A 80 12.54 8.28 -20.16
N ASN A 81 13.25 8.01 -19.05
CA ASN A 81 14.47 7.21 -19.05
C ASN A 81 14.34 6.04 -18.05
N PRO A 82 13.54 5.00 -18.36
CA PRO A 82 13.40 3.83 -17.49
C PRO A 82 14.76 3.16 -17.27
N SER A 83 14.94 2.57 -16.08
CA SER A 83 16.18 1.87 -15.71
C SER A 83 15.91 0.37 -15.56
N PRO A 84 16.77 -0.50 -16.12
CA PRO A 84 16.62 -1.95 -15.97
C PRO A 84 16.79 -2.39 -14.52
N THR A 85 17.49 -1.59 -13.70
CA THR A 85 17.67 -1.84 -12.27
C THR A 85 17.13 -0.69 -11.42
N PHE A 86 16.72 -1.04 -10.21
CA PHE A 86 16.28 -0.09 -9.19
C PHE A 86 17.11 -0.29 -7.91
N LYS A 87 17.83 0.76 -7.50
CA LYS A 87 18.53 0.78 -6.20
C LYS A 87 17.66 1.45 -5.14
N SER A 88 17.24 0.66 -4.16
CA SER A 88 16.46 1.12 -3.02
C SER A 88 17.30 2.03 -2.11
N GLY A 89 16.69 3.14 -1.68
CA GLY A 89 17.27 4.01 -0.68
C GLY A 89 17.32 3.33 0.69
N TRP A 90 18.28 3.70 1.54
CA TRP A 90 18.41 3.11 2.88
C TRP A 90 17.13 3.29 3.71
N LEU A 91 16.56 4.50 3.74
CA LEU A 91 15.32 4.80 4.45
C LEU A 91 14.13 4.01 3.88
N GLY A 92 13.92 4.04 2.56
CA GLY A 92 12.83 3.31 1.91
C GLY A 92 12.88 1.81 2.21
N ASN A 93 14.08 1.22 2.14
CA ASN A 93 14.28 -0.18 2.50
C ASN A 93 13.97 -0.47 3.97
N TYR A 94 14.45 0.38 4.88
CA TYR A 94 14.22 0.25 6.31
C TYR A 94 12.72 0.29 6.64
N PHE A 95 12.00 1.29 6.13
CA PHE A 95 10.56 1.43 6.36
C PHE A 95 9.74 0.30 5.72
N THR A 96 10.13 -0.16 4.52
CA THR A 96 9.51 -1.34 3.89
C THR A 96 9.63 -2.56 4.80
N ASN A 97 10.84 -2.88 5.27
CA ASN A 97 11.08 -4.07 6.09
C ASN A 97 10.37 -4.01 7.45
N MET A 98 10.20 -2.81 8.01
CA MET A 98 9.44 -2.59 9.24
C MET A 98 7.93 -2.84 9.06
N MET A 99 7.41 -2.71 7.84
CA MET A 99 6.00 -3.00 7.54
C MET A 99 5.74 -4.49 7.29
N LEU A 100 6.71 -5.25 6.80
CA LEU A 100 6.51 -6.66 6.48
C LEU A 100 5.99 -7.47 7.69
N PRO A 101 4.88 -8.23 7.53
CA PRO A 101 4.43 -9.15 8.57
C PRO A 101 5.40 -10.34 8.69
N LYS A 102 5.42 -10.95 9.86
CA LYS A 102 6.08 -12.24 10.09
C LYS A 102 5.30 -13.37 9.40
N ALA A 103 5.91 -14.55 9.30
CA ALA A 103 5.28 -15.72 8.69
C ALA A 103 3.96 -16.15 9.37
N ASP A 104 3.80 -15.85 10.66
CA ASP A 104 2.57 -16.06 11.44
C ASP A 104 1.51 -14.94 11.25
N GLY A 105 1.78 -13.99 10.34
CA GLY A 105 0.94 -12.83 10.05
C GLY A 105 1.04 -11.71 11.09
N LEU A 106 1.76 -11.90 12.20
CA LEU A 106 1.92 -10.85 13.21
C LEU A 106 2.81 -9.72 12.68
N PRO A 107 2.62 -8.48 13.16
CA PRO A 107 3.50 -7.39 12.79
C PRO A 107 4.97 -7.69 13.09
N GLY A 108 5.87 -7.40 12.15
CA GLY A 108 7.31 -7.45 12.39
C GLY A 108 7.74 -6.50 13.52
N MET A 109 7.09 -5.34 13.62
CA MET A 109 7.31 -4.34 14.69
C MET A 109 5.99 -3.80 15.25
N LYS A 110 5.91 -3.63 16.58
CA LYS A 110 4.78 -2.98 17.26
C LYS A 110 4.86 -1.47 17.08
N MET A 111 3.83 -0.89 16.48
CA MET A 111 3.72 0.56 16.22
C MET A 111 2.25 0.97 16.30
N GLN A 112 1.99 2.21 16.71
CA GLN A 112 0.65 2.78 16.65
C GLN A 112 0.42 3.45 15.30
N ALA A 113 -0.79 3.30 14.76
CA ALA A 113 -1.18 4.04 13.56
C ALA A 113 -1.21 5.55 13.83
N PRO A 114 -0.70 6.38 12.90
CA PRO A 114 -0.73 7.83 13.03
C PRO A 114 -2.17 8.34 13.20
N LYS A 115 -2.39 9.31 14.10
CA LYS A 115 -3.73 9.80 14.44
C LYS A 115 -4.55 10.26 13.23
N ALA A 116 -3.89 10.91 12.27
CA ALA A 116 -4.52 11.45 11.06
C ALA A 116 -5.09 10.37 10.11
N TYR A 117 -4.69 9.11 10.28
CA TYR A 117 -5.13 8.00 9.42
C TYR A 117 -5.85 6.92 10.24
N ARG A 118 -6.30 7.21 11.45
CA ARG A 118 -7.09 6.24 12.21
C ARG A 118 -8.48 6.10 11.57
N PRO A 119 -9.06 4.89 11.58
CA PRO A 119 -10.35 4.66 10.96
C PRO A 119 -11.46 5.40 11.69
N LEU A 120 -12.52 5.74 10.96
CA LEU A 120 -13.70 6.38 11.53
C LEU A 120 -14.46 5.42 12.47
N ALA A 121 -15.23 6.00 13.39
CA ALA A 121 -16.04 5.23 14.35
C ALA A 121 -17.28 4.61 13.70
N ASP A 122 -17.91 5.32 12.76
CA ASP A 122 -19.08 4.89 12.03
C ASP A 122 -18.69 4.71 10.55
N LEU A 123 -18.73 3.46 10.08
CA LEU A 123 -18.23 3.06 8.76
C LEU A 123 -19.34 2.33 8.00
N ASP A 124 -19.47 2.67 6.72
CA ASP A 124 -20.17 1.85 5.75
C ASP A 124 -19.21 0.74 5.28
N ALA A 125 -19.40 -0.46 5.82
CA ALA A 125 -18.51 -1.59 5.54
C ALA A 125 -18.45 -1.94 4.04
N ARG A 126 -19.59 -1.87 3.34
CA ARG A 126 -19.67 -2.15 1.90
C ARG A 126 -18.86 -1.15 1.09
N LYS A 127 -19.04 0.14 1.38
CA LYS A 127 -18.31 1.21 0.72
C LYS A 127 -16.81 1.08 0.96
N VAL A 128 -16.40 0.77 2.19
CA VAL A 128 -14.99 0.60 2.55
C VAL A 128 -14.34 -0.56 1.78
N VAL A 129 -15.00 -1.72 1.71
CA VAL A 129 -14.48 -2.89 0.97
C VAL A 129 -14.38 -2.59 -0.52
N ASN A 130 -15.42 -1.99 -1.12
CA ASN A 130 -15.40 -1.64 -2.54
C ASN A 130 -14.31 -0.61 -2.86
N GLU A 131 -14.18 0.44 -2.04
CA GLU A 131 -13.13 1.44 -2.20
C GLU A 131 -11.73 0.82 -2.12
N PHE A 132 -11.51 -0.13 -1.20
CA PHE A 132 -10.22 -0.84 -1.12
C PHE A 132 -9.90 -1.56 -2.42
N ILE A 133 -10.87 -2.28 -2.98
CA ILE A 133 -10.73 -3.02 -4.25
C ILE A 133 -10.43 -2.06 -5.41
N GLU A 134 -11.13 -0.93 -5.49
CA GLU A 134 -10.88 0.11 -6.50
C GLU A 134 -9.46 0.71 -6.39
N TRP A 135 -8.96 0.89 -5.18
CA TRP A 135 -7.58 1.34 -4.99
C TRP A 135 -6.56 0.32 -5.48
N GLN A 136 -6.79 -0.98 -5.29
CA GLN A 136 -5.89 -2.03 -5.81
C GLN A 136 -5.84 -2.01 -7.35
N GLU A 137 -6.97 -1.78 -8.02
CA GLU A 137 -7.04 -1.65 -9.48
C GLU A 137 -6.23 -0.45 -9.97
N LYS A 138 -6.34 0.70 -9.29
CA LYS A 138 -5.55 1.89 -9.61
C LYS A 138 -4.06 1.66 -9.37
N ILE A 139 -3.68 0.98 -8.29
CA ILE A 139 -2.28 0.66 -8.00
C ILE A 139 -1.71 -0.24 -9.11
N ASN A 140 -2.45 -1.24 -9.58
CA ASN A 140 -2.04 -2.07 -10.72
C ASN A 140 -1.78 -1.25 -11.99
N VAL A 141 -2.70 -0.34 -12.35
CA VAL A 141 -2.49 0.57 -13.49
C VAL A 141 -1.23 1.43 -13.30
N LEU A 142 -0.97 1.91 -12.09
CA LEU A 142 0.22 2.71 -11.80
C LEU A 142 1.52 1.88 -11.87
N LEU A 143 1.50 0.61 -11.46
CA LEU A 143 2.64 -0.31 -11.61
C LEU A 143 2.96 -0.56 -13.09
N ASP A 144 1.95 -0.67 -13.96
CA ASP A 144 2.15 -0.76 -15.41
C ASP A 144 2.81 0.50 -15.97
N ARG A 145 2.29 1.67 -15.60
CA ARG A 145 2.86 2.96 -16.03
C ARG A 145 4.27 3.18 -15.48
N ALA A 146 4.59 2.62 -14.31
CA ALA A 146 5.90 2.73 -13.69
C ALA A 146 7.02 2.07 -14.53
N LYS A 147 6.68 1.12 -15.42
CA LYS A 147 7.62 0.50 -16.38
C LYS A 147 8.26 1.53 -17.33
N LEU A 148 7.60 2.67 -17.55
CA LEU A 148 8.02 3.70 -18.49
C LEU A 148 8.94 4.76 -17.87
N VAL A 149 9.19 4.71 -16.56
CA VAL A 149 9.93 5.77 -15.84
C VAL A 149 11.04 5.21 -14.97
N ASN A 150 11.99 6.07 -14.59
CA ASN A 150 13.04 5.70 -13.65
C ASN A 150 12.50 5.67 -12.21
N LEU A 151 12.32 4.47 -11.65
CA LEU A 151 11.79 4.28 -10.29
C LEU A 151 12.62 4.98 -9.19
N GLN A 152 13.93 5.20 -9.43
CA GLN A 152 14.83 5.80 -8.44
C GLN A 152 14.76 7.34 -8.44
N GLN A 153 14.51 7.95 -9.59
CA GLN A 153 14.59 9.42 -9.78
C GLN A 153 13.32 10.15 -9.32
N ILE A 154 12.16 9.49 -9.41
CA ILE A 154 10.90 10.07 -8.93
C ILE A 154 10.88 10.03 -7.40
N LYS A 155 10.51 11.16 -6.76
CA LYS A 155 10.43 11.28 -5.30
C LYS A 155 9.02 11.60 -4.85
N ILE A 156 8.48 10.76 -3.96
CA ILE A 156 7.13 10.89 -3.42
C ILE A 156 7.23 11.25 -1.94
N SER A 157 6.54 12.31 -1.52
CA SER A 157 6.39 12.65 -0.09
C SER A 157 5.59 11.57 0.64
N THR A 158 5.85 11.40 1.93
CA THR A 158 5.23 10.33 2.72
C THR A 158 4.21 10.86 3.72
N THR A 159 3.31 9.98 4.17
CA THR A 159 2.35 10.28 5.26
C THR A 159 3.03 10.41 6.63
N LEU A 160 4.33 10.11 6.72
CA LEU A 160 5.17 10.26 7.92
C LEU A 160 5.78 11.67 8.05
N GLY A 161 5.58 12.53 7.06
CA GLY A 161 6.06 13.91 7.02
C GLY A 161 6.51 14.31 5.63
N SER A 162 6.23 15.55 5.23
CA SER A 162 6.58 16.09 3.90
C SER A 162 8.09 16.19 3.64
N TRP A 163 8.88 16.30 4.71
CA TRP A 163 10.36 16.30 4.67
C TRP A 163 10.93 14.93 4.29
N LEU A 164 10.19 13.85 4.54
CA LEU A 164 10.59 12.50 4.18
C LEU A 164 10.02 12.14 2.81
N LYS A 165 10.91 11.82 1.88
CA LYS A 165 10.56 11.39 0.52
C LYS A 165 11.19 10.05 0.20
N PHE A 166 10.42 9.17 -0.43
CA PHE A 166 10.91 7.91 -0.96
C PHE A 166 11.04 7.97 -2.47
N SER A 167 11.89 7.10 -3.03
CA SER A 167 11.87 6.85 -4.47
C SER A 167 10.52 6.24 -4.86
N LEU A 168 10.10 6.31 -6.12
CA LEU A 168 8.87 5.67 -6.58
C LEU A 168 8.88 4.16 -6.29
N GLY A 169 10.00 3.48 -6.58
CA GLY A 169 10.16 2.06 -6.27
C GLY A 169 10.02 1.76 -4.77
N ASP A 170 10.64 2.58 -3.91
CA ASP A 170 10.49 2.42 -2.45
C ASP A 170 9.09 2.76 -1.96
N THR A 171 8.40 3.70 -2.62
CA THR A 171 7.03 4.08 -2.27
C THR A 171 6.07 2.92 -2.51
N PHE A 172 6.13 2.28 -3.68
CA PHE A 172 5.32 1.08 -3.95
C PHE A 172 5.62 -0.03 -2.95
N ARG A 173 6.90 -0.34 -2.73
CA ARG A 173 7.32 -1.38 -1.77
C ARG A 173 6.78 -1.10 -0.37
N PHE A 174 6.88 0.13 0.10
CA PHE A 174 6.38 0.53 1.42
C PHE A 174 4.85 0.42 1.51
N VAL A 175 4.12 0.98 0.54
CA VAL A 175 2.65 0.99 0.54
C VAL A 175 2.08 -0.43 0.47
N ILE A 176 2.61 -1.28 -0.41
CA ILE A 176 2.13 -2.65 -0.58
C ILE A 176 2.48 -3.50 0.65
N ALA A 177 3.67 -3.33 1.24
CA ALA A 177 4.00 -3.99 2.50
C ALA A 177 3.08 -3.55 3.66
N HIS A 178 2.67 -2.28 3.67
CA HIS A 178 1.71 -1.75 4.64
C HIS A 178 0.31 -2.36 4.45
N GLU A 179 -0.13 -2.52 3.20
CA GLU A 179 -1.38 -3.22 2.88
C GLU A 179 -1.34 -4.68 3.33
N GLN A 180 -0.26 -5.42 3.05
CA GLN A 180 -0.09 -6.81 3.51
C GLN A 180 -0.21 -6.94 5.04
N ARG A 181 0.42 -6.03 5.79
CA ARG A 181 0.36 -6.01 7.25
C ARG A 181 -1.07 -5.84 7.78
N HIS A 182 -1.81 -4.87 7.23
CA HIS A 182 -3.17 -4.60 7.69
C HIS A 182 -4.21 -5.56 7.12
N MET A 183 -3.95 -6.18 5.97
CA MET A 183 -4.73 -7.30 5.46
C MET A 183 -4.63 -8.51 6.39
N ALA A 184 -3.42 -8.85 6.85
CA ALA A 184 -3.24 -9.90 7.85
C ALA A 184 -3.97 -9.58 9.17
N GLN A 185 -4.00 -8.30 9.58
CA GLN A 185 -4.78 -7.86 10.73
C GLN A 185 -6.29 -8.02 10.50
N ALA A 186 -6.80 -7.64 9.33
CA ALA A 186 -8.20 -7.79 8.97
C ALA A 186 -8.63 -9.26 8.99
N LEU A 187 -7.83 -10.15 8.40
CA LEU A 187 -8.12 -11.59 8.39
C LEU A 187 -8.23 -12.18 9.80
N ARG A 188 -7.35 -11.78 10.73
CA ARG A 188 -7.45 -12.18 12.14
C ARG A 188 -8.67 -11.60 12.86
N ALA A 189 -9.09 -10.38 12.51
CA ALA A 189 -10.25 -9.75 13.13
C ALA A 189 -11.58 -10.39 12.68
N LYS A 190 -11.60 -11.01 11.50
CA LYS A 190 -12.74 -11.78 10.99
C LYS A 190 -12.90 -13.14 11.69
N SER A 191 -11.79 -13.70 12.21
CA SER A 191 -11.71 -15.04 12.80
C SER A 191 -12.42 -15.17 14.13
#